data_AF-A0A7X0IDZ4-F1
#
_entry.id   AF-A0A7X0IDZ4-F1
#
_cell.length_a   1.000
_cell.length_b   1.000
_cell.length_c   1.000
_cell.angle_alpha   90.00
_cell.angle_beta   90.00
_cell.angle_gamma   90.00
#
_symmetry.space_group_name_H-M   'P 1'
#
loop_
_entity.id
_entity.type
_entity.pdbx_description
1 polymer ?
#
loop_
_entity_poly.entity_id
_entity_poly.type
_entity_poly.pdbx_seq_one_letter_code
_entity_poly.pdbx_strand_id
1 'polypeptide(L)'
;MGLLTAGVAGLVLLAGAGVPPVPWRSAGADLSVRITVAPQVAQPGHWLTYRVRVRNSGPGDAVLPVLTVNVPGDVDIKYVDVAACHPGATRNEVVCPSDADIPSGGSGELTVLGKVRASARGPLRAGARLTSDARDGNEVDNHVELVTRIAPARLANRPRPEVRRTDGVARCSRCRG
;
A
#
# COMPACT_ATOMS: atom_id res chain seq x y z
N MET A 1 -51.21 77.69 -7.23
CA MET A 1 -52.19 76.71 -6.71
C MET A 1 -51.98 75.42 -7.49
N GLY A 2 -51.40 74.33 -7.00
CA GLY A 2 -51.26 73.81 -5.64
C GLY A 2 -51.77 72.37 -5.70
N LEU A 3 -50.92 71.39 -5.37
CA LEU A 3 -51.27 70.10 -4.75
C LEU A 3 -50.01 69.22 -4.66
N LEU A 4 -49.44 69.17 -3.45
CA LEU A 4 -48.60 68.08 -2.97
C LEU A 4 -49.54 66.97 -2.48
N THR A 5 -49.28 65.71 -2.83
CA THR A 5 -49.52 64.58 -1.91
C THR A 5 -48.46 63.51 -2.15
N ALA A 6 -47.90 63.05 -1.04
CA ALA A 6 -46.96 61.96 -0.94
C ALA A 6 -47.67 60.60 -1.07
N GLY A 7 -46.99 59.63 -1.69
CA GLY A 7 -47.38 58.22 -1.67
C GLY A 7 -46.12 57.37 -1.65
N VAL A 8 -45.69 56.98 -0.45
CA VAL A 8 -44.63 56.00 -0.23
C VAL A 8 -45.26 54.61 -0.35
N ALA A 9 -44.84 53.81 -1.32
CA ALA A 9 -45.00 52.36 -1.38
C ALA A 9 -43.86 51.88 -2.27
N GLY A 10 -42.86 51.15 -1.81
CA GLY A 10 -42.92 49.94 -1.03
C GLY A 10 -41.87 49.03 -1.68
N LEU A 11 -40.75 48.84 -0.99
CA LEU A 11 -39.65 47.98 -1.38
C LEU A 11 -40.16 46.54 -1.55
N VAL A 12 -40.00 45.95 -2.73
CA VAL A 12 -39.81 44.50 -2.86
C VAL A 12 -38.57 44.30 -3.71
N LEU A 13 -37.40 44.37 -3.06
CA LEU A 13 -36.24 43.65 -3.55
C LEU A 13 -36.60 42.17 -3.44
N LEU A 14 -36.95 41.54 -4.57
CA LEU A 14 -36.84 40.09 -4.66
C LEU A 14 -35.34 39.79 -4.57
N ALA A 15 -34.84 39.68 -3.34
CA ALA A 15 -33.66 38.90 -3.06
C ALA A 15 -34.02 37.46 -3.41
N GLY A 16 -33.93 37.13 -4.71
CA GLY A 16 -33.80 35.76 -5.14
C GLY A 16 -32.56 35.26 -4.43
N ALA A 17 -32.76 34.52 -3.34
CA ALA A 17 -31.70 33.84 -2.63
C ALA A 17 -31.02 32.92 -3.65
N GLY A 18 -29.97 33.44 -4.29
CA GLY A 18 -29.02 32.63 -5.02
C GLY A 18 -28.46 31.70 -3.98
N VAL A 19 -28.96 30.47 -3.95
CA VAL A 19 -28.32 29.40 -3.23
C VAL A 19 -26.85 29.45 -3.68
N PRO A 20 -25.88 29.72 -2.79
CA PRO A 20 -24.50 29.64 -3.22
C PRO A 20 -24.31 28.23 -3.79
N PRO A 21 -23.62 28.04 -4.93
CA PRO A 21 -23.33 26.71 -5.39
C PRO A 21 -22.67 25.99 -4.23
N VAL A 22 -23.34 24.97 -3.69
CA VAL A 22 -22.68 24.06 -2.76
C VAL A 22 -21.44 23.58 -3.51
N PRO A 23 -20.21 23.83 -3.00
CA PRO A 23 -19.06 23.21 -3.62
C PRO A 23 -19.38 21.72 -3.56
N TRP A 24 -19.40 21.05 -4.71
CA TRP A 24 -19.54 19.60 -4.76
C TRP A 24 -18.34 19.06 -4.01
N ARG A 25 -18.43 18.94 -2.68
CA ARG A 25 -17.61 18.04 -1.91
C ARG A 25 -17.90 16.72 -2.59
N SER A 26 -16.95 16.23 -3.38
CA SER A 26 -17.09 14.98 -4.10
C SER A 26 -17.53 13.94 -3.07
N ALA A 27 -18.82 13.59 -3.05
CA ALA A 27 -19.39 12.66 -2.08
C ALA A 27 -18.96 11.21 -2.38
N GLY A 28 -17.92 11.05 -3.19
CA GLY A 28 -17.33 9.78 -3.58
C GLY A 28 -16.27 9.32 -2.59
N ALA A 29 -15.66 8.20 -2.92
CA ALA A 29 -14.52 7.67 -2.21
C ALA A 29 -13.25 8.50 -2.52
N ASP A 30 -12.24 8.34 -1.68
CA ASP A 30 -10.87 8.82 -1.93
C ASP A 30 -9.96 7.68 -1.47
N LEU A 31 -9.76 6.74 -2.39
CA LEU A 31 -9.03 5.53 -2.15
C LEU A 31 -7.54 5.79 -2.24
N SER A 32 -6.75 5.02 -1.50
CA SER A 32 -5.31 5.01 -1.66
C SER A 32 -4.72 3.67 -1.29
N VAL A 33 -3.63 3.31 -1.96
CA VAL A 33 -2.91 2.06 -1.74
C VAL A 33 -1.45 2.32 -1.39
N ARG A 34 -0.96 1.53 -0.45
CA ARG A 34 0.46 1.51 -0.06
C ARG A 34 0.95 0.08 -0.01
N ILE A 35 2.18 -0.14 -0.45
CA ILE A 35 2.84 -1.43 -0.36
C ILE A 35 4.16 -1.28 0.39
N THR A 36 4.45 -2.24 1.25
CA THR A 36 5.72 -2.35 1.98
C THR A 36 6.26 -3.76 1.85
N VAL A 37 7.57 -3.92 2.10
CA VAL A 37 8.25 -5.22 1.97
C VAL A 37 9.17 -5.49 3.14
N ALA A 38 9.24 -6.75 3.56
CA ALA A 38 10.16 -7.25 4.56
C ALA A 38 10.78 -8.59 4.12
N PRO A 39 12.11 -8.76 4.15
CA PRO A 39 13.12 -7.72 4.38
C PRO A 39 13.18 -6.66 3.26
N GLN A 40 13.72 -5.47 3.55
CA GLN A 40 13.89 -4.38 2.56
C GLN A 40 14.92 -4.70 1.45
N VAL A 41 15.81 -5.65 1.71
CA VAL A 41 16.74 -6.20 0.72
C VAL A 41 16.43 -7.68 0.57
N ALA A 42 15.99 -8.06 -0.63
CA ALA A 42 15.66 -9.44 -0.95
C ALA A 42 16.93 -10.29 -1.07
N GLN A 43 16.85 -11.54 -0.63
CA GLN A 43 17.94 -12.51 -0.75
C GLN A 43 17.46 -13.68 -1.59
N PRO A 44 18.18 -14.07 -2.67
CA PRO A 44 17.80 -15.22 -3.48
C PRO A 44 17.68 -16.50 -2.62
N GLY A 45 16.59 -17.25 -2.79
CA GLY A 45 16.31 -18.45 -2.01
C GLY A 45 15.61 -18.23 -0.67
N HIS A 46 15.48 -16.97 -0.21
CA HIS A 46 14.84 -16.62 1.06
C HIS A 46 13.41 -16.11 0.89
N TRP A 47 12.72 -15.99 2.02
CA TRP A 47 11.36 -15.45 2.11
C TRP A 47 11.34 -13.93 1.94
N LEU A 48 10.27 -13.44 1.31
CA LEU A 48 9.96 -12.04 1.12
C LEU A 48 8.47 -11.85 1.36
N THR A 49 8.11 -10.88 2.19
CA THR A 49 6.72 -10.57 2.55
C THR A 49 6.35 -9.21 2.03
N TYR A 50 5.30 -9.13 1.22
CA TYR A 50 4.66 -7.88 0.83
C TYR A 50 3.44 -7.63 1.71
N ARG A 51 3.31 -6.42 2.22
CA ARG A 51 2.11 -5.95 2.92
C ARG A 51 1.50 -4.81 2.14
N VAL A 52 0.25 -4.96 1.74
CA VAL A 52 -0.51 -3.97 0.99
C VAL A 52 -1.60 -3.43 1.89
N ARG A 53 -1.63 -2.11 2.07
CA ARG A 53 -2.64 -1.42 2.87
C ARG A 53 -3.47 -0.55 1.96
N VAL A 54 -4.78 -0.63 2.12
CA VAL A 54 -5.75 0.20 1.40
C VAL A 54 -6.49 1.10 2.38
N ARG A 55 -6.89 2.29 1.94
CA ARG A 55 -7.56 3.29 2.77
C ARG A 55 -8.60 4.02 1.93
N ASN A 56 -9.74 4.34 2.53
CA ASN A 56 -10.68 5.33 2.01
C ASN A 56 -10.63 6.57 2.91
N SER A 57 -10.20 7.70 2.39
CA SER A 57 -10.15 9.01 3.06
C SER A 57 -11.28 9.93 2.62
N GLY A 58 -12.16 9.45 1.74
CA GLY A 58 -13.22 10.22 1.12
C GLY A 58 -14.44 10.31 2.02
N PRO A 59 -15.34 11.27 1.77
CA PRO A 59 -16.59 11.40 2.53
C PRO A 59 -17.63 10.32 2.19
N GLY A 60 -17.48 9.63 1.06
CA GLY A 60 -18.33 8.50 0.66
C GLY A 60 -17.64 7.14 0.81
N ASP A 61 -18.44 6.08 0.78
CA ASP A 61 -17.95 4.70 0.86
C ASP A 61 -17.39 4.22 -0.48
N ALA A 62 -16.36 3.39 -0.45
CA ALA A 62 -15.80 2.76 -1.64
C ALA A 62 -16.53 1.43 -1.90
N VAL A 63 -17.40 1.44 -2.91
CA VAL A 63 -18.31 0.34 -3.22
C VAL A 63 -17.61 -0.77 -3.99
N LEU A 64 -17.78 -2.01 -3.53
CA LEU A 64 -17.24 -3.23 -4.17
C LEU A 64 -15.75 -3.10 -4.58
N PRO A 65 -14.84 -2.84 -3.63
CA PRO A 65 -13.46 -2.58 -3.96
C PRO A 65 -12.75 -3.85 -4.46
N VAL A 66 -11.87 -3.67 -5.44
CA VAL A 66 -11.03 -4.72 -6.00
C VAL A 66 -9.57 -4.30 -5.91
N LEU A 67 -8.79 -5.07 -5.15
CA LEU A 67 -7.35 -4.89 -5.05
C LEU A 67 -6.62 -5.89 -5.97
N THR A 68 -5.83 -5.37 -6.89
CA THR A 68 -4.94 -6.15 -7.76
C THR A 68 -3.50 -5.92 -7.34
N VAL A 69 -2.73 -6.99 -7.11
CA VAL A 69 -1.31 -6.94 -6.73
C VAL A 69 -0.48 -7.74 -7.71
N ASN A 70 0.48 -7.08 -8.34
CA ASN A 70 1.42 -7.69 -9.27
C ASN A 70 2.72 -7.96 -8.50
N VAL A 71 2.97 -9.24 -8.21
CA VAL A 71 4.19 -9.71 -7.56
C VAL A 71 5.27 -9.93 -8.64
N PRO A 72 6.55 -9.58 -8.39
CA PRO A 72 7.60 -9.80 -9.39
C PRO A 72 7.71 -11.27 -9.78
N GLY A 73 7.93 -11.53 -11.08
CA GLY A 73 7.98 -12.90 -11.63
C GLY A 73 9.06 -13.80 -11.04
N ASP A 74 10.08 -13.21 -10.42
CA ASP A 74 11.18 -13.88 -9.69
C ASP A 74 10.85 -14.21 -8.22
N VAL A 75 9.62 -13.94 -7.77
CA VAL A 75 9.11 -14.33 -6.47
C VAL A 75 7.99 -15.34 -6.68
N ASP A 76 8.14 -16.53 -6.11
CA ASP A 76 7.10 -17.55 -6.13
C ASP A 76 6.15 -17.31 -4.94
N ILE A 77 4.91 -16.93 -5.23
CA ILE A 77 3.86 -16.74 -4.22
C ILE A 77 3.59 -18.07 -3.52
N LYS A 78 3.59 -18.08 -2.19
CA LYS A 78 3.33 -19.27 -1.37
C LYS A 78 2.09 -19.14 -0.51
N TYR A 79 1.76 -17.93 -0.08
CA TYR A 79 0.61 -17.69 0.76
C TYR A 79 0.09 -16.26 0.59
N VAL A 80 -1.24 -16.14 0.64
CA VAL A 80 -1.99 -14.90 0.67
C VAL A 80 -2.98 -15.03 1.82
N ASP A 81 -3.04 -14.04 2.71
CA ASP A 81 -3.80 -14.12 3.97
C ASP A 81 -5.30 -13.81 3.84
N VAL A 82 -5.74 -13.33 2.67
CA VAL A 82 -7.14 -13.05 2.37
C VAL A 82 -7.72 -14.14 1.48
N ALA A 83 -8.72 -14.87 2.00
CA ALA A 83 -9.29 -16.06 1.36
C ALA A 83 -10.05 -15.78 0.04
N ALA A 84 -10.63 -14.58 -0.12
CA ALA A 84 -11.32 -14.18 -1.34
C ALA A 84 -10.36 -13.92 -2.52
N CYS A 85 -9.06 -13.78 -2.25
CA CYS A 85 -8.08 -13.53 -3.28
C CYS A 85 -7.84 -14.77 -4.14
N HIS A 86 -7.60 -14.54 -5.42
CA HIS A 86 -7.32 -15.58 -6.40
C HIS A 86 -6.25 -15.13 -7.41
N PRO A 87 -5.61 -16.05 -8.15
CA PRO A 87 -4.71 -15.68 -9.23
C PRO A 87 -5.44 -14.87 -10.31
N GLY A 88 -4.78 -13.80 -10.80
CA GLY A 88 -5.28 -12.96 -11.88
C GLY A 88 -4.94 -13.49 -13.27
N ALA A 89 -4.75 -12.58 -14.23
CA ALA A 89 -4.41 -12.90 -15.61
C ALA A 89 -3.04 -13.58 -15.75
N THR A 90 -2.16 -13.38 -14.77
CA THR A 90 -0.86 -14.05 -14.70
C THR A 90 -0.72 -14.79 -13.37
N ARG A 91 0.14 -15.82 -13.34
CA ARG A 91 0.44 -16.57 -12.09
C ARG A 91 1.03 -15.72 -10.95
N ASN A 92 1.49 -14.52 -11.27
CA ASN A 92 2.14 -13.60 -10.35
C ASN A 92 1.24 -12.38 -10.03
N GLU A 93 0.01 -12.39 -10.50
CA GLU A 93 -1.02 -11.41 -10.18
C GLU A 93 -1.98 -12.01 -9.15
N VAL A 94 -2.27 -11.25 -8.11
CA VAL A 94 -3.24 -11.60 -7.06
C VAL A 94 -4.39 -10.60 -7.16
N VAL A 95 -5.61 -11.09 -7.34
CA VAL A 95 -6.82 -10.28 -7.42
C VAL A 95 -7.68 -10.58 -6.20
N CYS A 96 -8.05 -9.54 -5.48
CA CYS A 96 -8.79 -9.60 -4.21
C CYS A 96 -10.05 -8.74 -4.32
N PRO A 97 -11.17 -9.28 -4.84
CA PRO A 97 -12.45 -8.62 -4.76
C PRO A 97 -12.97 -8.65 -3.31
N SER A 98 -13.74 -7.64 -2.94
CA SER A 98 -14.47 -7.57 -1.68
C SER A 98 -15.96 -7.35 -1.94
N ASP A 99 -16.80 -8.18 -1.32
CA ASP A 99 -18.25 -7.98 -1.31
C ASP A 99 -18.69 -6.91 -0.29
N ALA A 100 -17.75 -6.44 0.54
CA ALA A 100 -17.98 -5.39 1.51
C ALA A 100 -17.28 -4.09 1.08
N ASP A 101 -17.98 -2.98 1.27
CA ASP A 101 -17.47 -1.64 1.00
C ASP A 101 -16.38 -1.25 2.00
N ILE A 102 -15.47 -0.37 1.58
CA ILE A 102 -14.58 0.31 2.53
C ILE A 102 -15.29 1.61 2.94
N PRO A 103 -15.80 1.72 4.18
CA PRO A 103 -16.53 2.90 4.59
C PRO A 103 -15.63 4.14 4.59
N SER A 104 -16.22 5.33 4.62
CA SER A 104 -15.47 6.58 4.84
C SER A 104 -14.54 6.46 6.07
N GLY A 105 -13.26 6.77 5.88
CA GLY A 105 -12.24 6.60 6.92
C GLY A 105 -11.84 5.14 7.22
N GLY A 106 -12.36 4.17 6.47
CA GLY A 106 -12.09 2.75 6.59
C GLY A 106 -10.77 2.34 5.93
N SER A 107 -10.30 1.12 6.23
CA SER A 107 -9.07 0.56 5.66
C SER A 107 -9.08 -0.97 5.65
N GLY A 108 -8.24 -1.55 4.80
CA GLY A 108 -7.95 -2.99 4.75
C GLY A 108 -6.46 -3.27 4.61
N GLU A 109 -6.07 -4.53 4.84
CA GLU A 109 -4.68 -4.99 4.68
C GLU A 109 -4.67 -6.37 4.02
N LEU A 110 -3.63 -6.62 3.22
CA LEU A 110 -3.32 -7.87 2.54
C LEU A 110 -1.84 -8.20 2.77
N THR A 111 -1.54 -9.44 3.13
CA THR A 111 -0.19 -9.98 3.21
C THR A 111 0.03 -11.05 2.14
N VAL A 112 1.08 -10.85 1.35
CA VAL A 112 1.56 -11.85 0.36
C VAL A 112 2.94 -12.34 0.78
N LEU A 113 3.05 -13.62 1.11
CA LEU A 113 4.31 -14.29 1.39
C LEU A 113 4.80 -15.03 0.15
N GLY A 114 6.02 -14.72 -0.27
CA GLY A 114 6.67 -15.36 -1.40
C GLY A 114 8.09 -15.80 -1.11
N LYS A 115 8.60 -16.73 -1.93
CA LYS A 115 9.99 -17.16 -1.91
C LYS A 115 10.71 -16.57 -3.12
N VAL A 116 11.79 -15.83 -2.88
CA VAL A 116 12.63 -15.28 -3.96
C VAL A 116 13.35 -16.44 -4.65
N ARG A 117 13.26 -16.54 -5.97
CA ARG A 117 13.96 -17.59 -6.71
C ARG A 117 15.47 -17.47 -6.53
N ALA A 118 16.16 -18.60 -6.48
CA ALA A 118 17.61 -18.63 -6.36
C ALA A 118 18.33 -17.95 -7.55
N SER A 119 17.68 -17.94 -8.73
CA SER A 119 18.16 -17.30 -9.95
C SER A 119 17.79 -15.83 -10.09
N ALA A 120 17.06 -15.25 -9.12
CA ALA A 120 16.53 -13.88 -9.22
C ALA A 120 17.66 -12.85 -9.40
N ARG A 121 17.45 -11.89 -10.30
CA ARG A 121 18.44 -10.85 -10.63
C ARG A 121 17.80 -9.46 -10.69
N GLY A 122 18.61 -8.43 -10.52
CA GLY A 122 18.17 -7.05 -10.61
C GLY A 122 17.19 -6.68 -9.50
N PRO A 123 16.45 -5.57 -9.64
CA PRO A 123 15.43 -5.19 -8.69
C PRO A 123 14.12 -5.96 -8.92
N LEU A 124 13.48 -6.37 -7.83
CA LEU A 124 12.12 -6.91 -7.84
C LEU A 124 11.13 -5.75 -7.85
N ARG A 125 10.26 -5.66 -8.86
CA ARG A 125 9.21 -4.65 -8.97
C ARG A 125 7.87 -5.27 -8.62
N ALA A 126 7.26 -4.78 -7.55
CA ALA A 126 5.89 -5.12 -7.17
C ALA A 126 4.99 -3.92 -7.44
N GLY A 127 3.74 -4.18 -7.82
CA GLY A 127 2.72 -3.15 -8.04
C GLY A 127 1.44 -3.49 -7.29
N ALA A 128 0.66 -2.49 -6.93
CA ALA A 128 -0.69 -2.67 -6.47
C ALA A 128 -1.61 -1.60 -7.07
N ARG A 129 -2.83 -2.00 -7.42
CA ARG A 129 -3.88 -1.14 -7.94
C ARG A 129 -5.17 -1.43 -7.20
N LEU A 130 -5.86 -0.38 -6.78
CA LEU A 130 -7.15 -0.46 -6.11
C LEU A 130 -8.22 0.23 -6.96
N THR A 131 -9.37 -0.40 -7.11
CA THR A 131 -10.53 0.16 -7.83
C THR A 131 -11.81 -0.04 -7.02
N SER A 132 -12.84 0.74 -7.32
CA SER A 132 -14.20 0.60 -6.77
C SER A 132 -15.23 1.09 -7.78
N ASP A 133 -16.50 0.78 -7.56
CA ASP A 133 -17.63 1.32 -8.33
C ASP A 133 -17.96 2.77 -7.93
N ALA A 134 -17.61 3.16 -6.70
CA ALA A 134 -17.66 4.55 -6.27
C ALA A 134 -16.62 5.38 -7.01
N ARG A 135 -16.99 6.59 -7.44
CA ARG A 135 -16.06 7.54 -8.06
C ARG A 135 -15.02 8.00 -7.05
N ASP A 136 -13.78 8.00 -7.51
CA ASP A 136 -12.65 8.61 -6.84
C ASP A 136 -12.24 9.90 -7.57
N GLY A 137 -12.06 10.99 -6.85
CA GLY A 137 -11.61 12.26 -7.41
C GLY A 137 -10.10 12.32 -7.69
N ASN A 138 -9.34 11.39 -7.12
CA ASN A 138 -7.89 11.30 -7.22
C ASN A 138 -7.50 9.85 -7.53
N GLU A 139 -7.43 9.48 -8.81
CA GLU A 139 -7.07 8.09 -9.17
C GLU A 139 -5.56 7.80 -9.06
N VAL A 140 -4.72 8.79 -8.77
CA VAL A 140 -3.26 8.64 -8.81
C VAL A 140 -2.72 7.85 -7.63
N ASP A 141 -3.31 7.99 -6.45
CA ASP A 141 -2.92 7.25 -5.23
C ASP A 141 -3.61 5.89 -5.11
N ASN A 142 -4.48 5.55 -6.07
CA ASN A 142 -5.01 4.20 -6.28
C ASN A 142 -4.03 3.24 -6.94
N HIS A 143 -2.80 3.69 -7.21
CA HIS A 143 -1.74 2.86 -7.75
C HIS A 143 -0.41 3.12 -7.04
N VAL A 144 0.36 2.06 -6.81
CA VAL A 144 1.70 2.15 -6.24
C VAL A 144 2.63 1.11 -6.85
N GLU A 145 3.88 1.52 -7.09
CA GLU A 145 4.98 0.60 -7.37
C GLU A 145 5.99 0.59 -6.23
N LEU A 146 6.56 -0.58 -5.98
CA LEU A 146 7.66 -0.78 -5.03
C LEU A 146 8.80 -1.54 -5.68
N VAL A 147 9.98 -0.96 -5.55
CA VAL A 147 11.24 -1.53 -6.03
C VAL A 147 12.02 -2.08 -4.84
N THR A 148 12.22 -3.40 -4.84
CA THR A 148 13.04 -4.09 -3.83
C THR A 148 14.38 -4.48 -4.44
N ARG A 149 15.49 -4.10 -3.81
CA ARG A 149 16.83 -4.49 -4.27
C ARG A 149 17.14 -5.93 -3.84
N ILE A 150 17.85 -6.67 -4.69
CA ILE A 150 18.39 -7.98 -4.36
C ILE A 150 19.82 -7.83 -3.82
N ALA A 151 20.13 -8.54 -2.74
CA ALA A 151 21.48 -8.58 -2.18
C ALA A 151 22.48 -9.16 -3.19
N PRO A 152 23.72 -8.63 -3.25
CA PRO A 152 24.76 -9.22 -4.09
C PRO A 152 25.05 -10.65 -3.62
N ALA A 153 25.32 -11.56 -4.56
CA ALA A 153 25.53 -12.98 -4.31
C ALA A 153 26.61 -13.30 -3.24
N ARG A 154 27.51 -12.36 -2.93
CA ARG A 154 28.61 -12.53 -1.98
C ARG A 154 28.21 -12.58 -0.50
N LEU A 155 26.99 -12.16 -0.13
CA LEU A 155 26.56 -12.14 1.28
C LEU A 155 25.84 -13.43 1.73
N ALA A 156 25.34 -14.26 0.81
CA ALA A 156 24.57 -15.46 1.17
C ALA A 156 25.44 -16.65 1.62
N ASN A 157 26.76 -16.61 1.40
CA ASN A 157 27.64 -17.78 1.57
C ASN A 157 28.84 -17.54 2.49
N ARG A 158 28.78 -16.57 3.43
CA ARG A 158 29.80 -16.48 4.48
C ARG A 158 29.44 -17.47 5.60
N PRO A 159 30.22 -18.56 5.81
CA PRO A 159 30.07 -19.35 7.03
C PRO A 159 30.24 -18.43 8.24
N ARG A 160 29.43 -18.63 9.29
CA ARG A 160 29.61 -17.93 10.57
C ARG A 160 31.09 -18.08 10.98
N PRO A 161 31.77 -17.02 11.44
CA PRO A 161 33.13 -17.17 11.93
C PRO A 161 33.10 -18.15 13.11
N GLU A 162 33.66 -19.33 12.89
CA GLU A 162 33.87 -20.32 13.93
C GLU A 162 34.86 -19.70 14.92
N VAL A 163 34.39 -19.45 16.15
CA VAL A 163 35.23 -18.93 17.23
C VAL A 163 36.27 -19.99 17.52
N ARG A 164 37.47 -19.81 16.97
CA ARG A 164 38.61 -20.67 17.22
C ARG A 164 38.96 -20.55 18.70
N ARG A 165 38.47 -21.48 19.54
CA ARG A 165 38.95 -21.66 20.90
C ARG A 165 40.42 -22.04 20.80
N THR A 166 41.30 -21.08 21.06
CA THR A 166 42.71 -21.38 21.28
C THR A 166 42.84 -21.91 22.70
N ASP A 167 42.89 -23.24 22.82
CA ASP A 167 43.35 -23.91 24.04
C ASP A 167 44.85 -23.63 24.20
N GLY A 168 45.17 -22.54 24.90
CA GLY A 168 46.53 -22.12 25.23
C GLY A 168 46.85 -22.46 26.67
N VAL A 169 47.39 -23.66 26.92
CA VAL A 169 47.97 -24.07 28.20
C VAL A 169 49.14 -23.13 28.55
N ALA A 170 48.98 -22.32 29.59
CA ALA A 170 50.01 -21.42 30.08
C ALA A 170 50.89 -22.11 31.16
N ARG A 171 52.08 -22.53 30.71
CA ARG A 171 53.41 -22.49 31.35
C ARG A 171 53.56 -22.86 32.84
N CYS A 172 54.32 -23.94 33.07
CA CYS A 172 54.95 -24.31 34.33
C CYS A 172 55.87 -23.20 34.85
N SER A 173 55.61 -22.73 36.07
CA SER A 173 56.41 -21.73 36.78
C SER A 173 57.45 -22.42 37.67
N ARG A 174 58.73 -22.02 37.49
CA ARG A 174 59.90 -22.27 38.37
C ARG A 174 60.61 -23.62 38.21
N CYS A 175 61.65 -23.64 37.39
CA CYS A 175 62.87 -24.38 37.69
C CYS A 175 63.93 -23.37 38.17
N ARG A 176 64.37 -23.47 39.42
CA ARG A 176 65.61 -22.87 39.95
C ARG A 176 66.29 -23.92 40.80
N GLY A 177 67.60 -24.08 40.58
CA GLY A 177 68.59 -24.58 41.54
C GLY A 177 68.56 -26.07 41.78
#